data_AF-A0A953EDU3-F1
#
_entry.id   AF-A0A953EDU3-F1
#
_cell.length_a   1.000
_cell.length_b   1.000
_cell.length_c   1.000
_cell.angle_alpha   90.00
_cell.angle_beta   90.00
_cell.angle_gamma   90.00
#
_symmetry.space_group_name_H-M   'P 1'
#
loop_
_entity.id
_entity.type
_entity.pdbx_description
1 polymer ?
#
loop_
_entity_poly.entity_id
_entity_poly.type
_entity_poly.pdbx_seq_one_letter_code
_entity_poly.pdbx_strand_id
1 'polypeptide(L)'
;MSQEAAYTLLTPEAVRERSHELLRLGLAGQLGDWIVDPDRLPAAADLVAEVVRANYPSLDIPFHARWQHFAVGGRDRWDTLRREARFPDAAAAARAAFDLVILSVLLDAGAGPDWRYREAATGAVLARSEGLAVASLDAFATGGFAADGASPRADAARLGRITAAELARMMQAGPGNPLVGLEGRAALLRRLGETVAAAPRIFARRDGPRPGGLF
;
A
#
# COMPACT_ATOMS: atom_id res chain seq x y z
N MET A 1 3.57 -24.12 17.06
CA MET A 1 2.41 -23.27 17.43
C MET A 1 1.19 -23.83 16.71
N SER A 2 0.10 -24.13 17.41
CA SER A 2 -1.13 -24.60 16.76
C SER A 2 -1.76 -23.48 15.93
N GLN A 3 -2.55 -23.83 14.93
CA GLN A 3 -3.26 -22.85 14.10
C GLN A 3 -4.19 -21.96 14.96
N GLU A 4 -4.81 -22.56 15.97
CA GLU A 4 -5.61 -21.86 16.98
C GLU A 4 -4.81 -20.83 17.77
N ALA A 5 -3.63 -21.19 18.27
CA ALA A 5 -2.76 -20.25 18.97
C ALA A 5 -2.30 -19.09 18.08
N ALA A 6 -2.06 -19.35 16.79
CA ALA A 6 -1.73 -18.30 15.83
C ALA A 6 -2.91 -17.35 15.57
N TYR A 7 -4.15 -17.86 15.51
CA TYR A 7 -5.34 -17.02 15.37
C TYR A 7 -5.62 -16.17 16.59
N THR A 8 -5.36 -16.68 17.80
CA THR A 8 -5.52 -15.89 19.04
C THR A 8 -4.66 -14.62 19.00
N LEU A 9 -3.46 -14.67 18.43
CA LEU A 9 -2.58 -13.51 18.27
C LEU A 9 -3.14 -12.43 17.33
N LEU A 10 -4.15 -12.74 16.52
CA LEU A 10 -4.79 -11.81 15.57
C LEU A 10 -6.06 -11.16 16.14
N THR A 11 -6.35 -11.36 17.42
CA THR A 11 -7.52 -10.78 18.08
C THR A 11 -7.22 -9.38 18.65
N PRO A 12 -8.20 -8.45 18.68
CA PRO A 12 -8.05 -7.16 19.35
C PRO A 12 -7.65 -7.30 20.82
N GLU A 13 -8.13 -8.35 21.49
CA GLU A 13 -7.80 -8.67 22.88
C GLU A 13 -6.32 -8.98 23.05
N ALA A 14 -5.76 -9.86 22.21
CA ALA A 14 -4.33 -10.17 22.25
C ALA A 14 -3.46 -8.96 21.92
N VAL A 15 -3.86 -8.13 20.95
CA VAL A 15 -3.17 -6.85 20.66
C VAL A 15 -3.16 -5.96 21.90
N ARG A 16 -4.33 -5.77 22.54
CA ARG A 16 -4.48 -4.94 23.74
C ARG A 16 -3.63 -5.46 24.90
N GLU A 17 -3.66 -6.77 25.17
CA GLU A 17 -2.88 -7.41 26.22
C GLU A 17 -1.38 -7.14 26.02
N ARG A 18 -0.85 -7.40 24.82
CA ARG A 18 0.57 -7.21 24.51
C ARG A 18 0.99 -5.74 24.51
N SER A 19 0.14 -4.83 24.04
CA SER A 19 0.41 -3.39 24.12
C SER A 19 0.49 -2.92 25.58
N HIS A 20 -0.38 -3.40 26.46
CA HIS A 20 -0.31 -3.06 27.89
C HIS A 20 0.91 -3.68 28.58
N GLU A 21 1.31 -4.89 28.19
CA GLU A 21 2.55 -5.50 28.68
C GLU A 21 3.77 -4.63 28.32
N LEU A 22 3.89 -4.21 27.06
CA LEU A 22 4.96 -3.30 26.61
C LEU A 22 4.91 -1.95 27.32
N LEU A 23 3.72 -1.37 27.51
CA LEU A 23 3.58 -0.12 28.26
C LEU A 23 4.06 -0.28 29.70
N ARG A 24 3.70 -1.37 30.38
CA ARG A 24 4.15 -1.66 31.75
C ARG A 24 5.67 -1.78 31.84
N LEU A 25 6.29 -2.48 30.87
CA LEU A 25 7.76 -2.57 30.79
C LEU A 25 8.39 -1.19 30.57
N GLY A 26 7.80 -0.37 29.70
CA GLY A 26 8.24 1.01 29.43
C GLY A 26 8.18 1.90 30.66
N LEU A 27 7.05 1.90 31.37
CA LEU A 27 6.87 2.69 32.59
C LEU A 27 7.77 2.20 33.75
N ALA A 28 8.16 0.92 33.74
CA ALA A 28 9.10 0.37 34.70
C ALA A 28 10.58 0.58 34.32
N GLY A 29 10.87 1.24 33.20
CA GLY A 29 12.25 1.46 32.73
C GLY A 29 12.95 0.17 32.28
N GLN A 30 12.20 -0.84 31.85
CA GLN A 30 12.70 -2.17 31.50
C GLN A 30 12.93 -2.36 29.98
N LEU A 31 12.86 -1.28 29.20
CA LEU A 31 13.17 -1.30 27.77
C LEU A 31 14.67 -1.03 27.56
N GLY A 32 15.26 -1.65 26.53
CA GLY A 32 16.70 -1.56 26.28
C GLY A 32 17.18 -0.20 25.76
N ASP A 33 16.50 0.33 24.74
CA ASP A 33 16.99 1.50 23.99
C ASP A 33 16.15 2.77 24.19
N TRP A 34 15.05 2.70 24.95
CA TRP A 34 14.06 3.78 25.07
C TRP A 34 13.53 3.91 26.49
N ILE A 35 13.14 5.11 26.90
CA ILE A 35 12.48 5.39 28.18
C ILE A 35 11.09 5.96 27.88
N VAL A 36 10.10 5.55 28.67
CA VAL A 36 8.77 6.18 28.65
C VAL A 36 8.72 7.21 29.77
N ASP A 37 8.60 8.48 29.41
CA ASP A 37 8.45 9.60 30.35
C ASP A 37 7.02 10.17 30.24
N PRO A 38 6.13 9.83 31.20
CA PRO A 38 4.75 10.32 31.20
C PRO A 38 4.64 11.85 31.28
N ASP A 39 5.61 12.52 31.90
CA ASP A 39 5.58 13.97 32.08
C ASP A 39 5.81 14.73 30.75
N ARG A 40 6.29 14.02 29.71
CA ARG A 40 6.46 14.55 28.35
C ARG A 40 5.22 14.40 27.49
N LEU A 41 4.19 13.68 27.94
CA LEU A 41 2.97 13.46 27.17
C LEU A 41 2.25 14.78 26.80
N PRO A 42 2.14 15.81 27.67
CA PRO A 42 1.56 17.09 27.29
C PRO A 42 2.33 17.75 26.13
N ALA A 43 3.66 17.81 26.21
CA ALA A 43 4.49 18.41 25.17
C ALA A 43 4.40 17.62 23.83
N ALA A 44 4.30 16.29 23.90
CA ALA A 44 4.07 15.48 22.71
C ALA A 44 2.70 15.75 22.08
N ALA A 45 1.64 15.91 22.89
CA ALA A 45 0.30 16.26 22.41
C ALA A 45 0.27 17.65 21.77
N ASP A 46 0.95 18.63 22.37
CA ASP A 46 1.07 19.99 21.82
C ASP A 46 1.79 19.98 20.46
N LEU A 47 2.90 19.23 20.35
CA LEU A 47 3.63 19.07 19.08
C LEU A 47 2.75 18.44 17.99
N VAL A 48 2.03 17.37 18.31
CA VAL A 48 1.10 16.73 17.36
C VAL A 48 0.04 17.73 16.90
N ALA A 49 -0.56 18.49 17.84
CA ALA A 49 -1.57 19.48 17.52
C ALA A 49 -1.03 20.63 16.67
N GLU A 50 0.20 21.09 16.93
CA GLU A 50 0.90 22.09 16.12
C GLU A 50 1.10 21.60 14.69
N VAL A 51 1.67 20.39 14.54
CA VAL A 51 1.91 19.78 13.22
C VAL A 51 0.61 19.58 12.45
N VAL A 52 -0.45 19.11 13.12
CA VAL A 52 -1.78 18.95 12.49
C VAL A 52 -2.33 20.28 12.01
N ARG A 53 -2.31 21.34 12.82
CA ARG A 53 -2.81 22.68 12.43
C ARG A 53 -1.97 23.30 11.31
N ALA A 54 -0.65 23.08 11.32
CA ALA A 54 0.24 23.56 10.27
C ALA A 54 -0.04 22.88 8.91
N ASN A 55 -0.30 21.57 8.91
CA ASN A 55 -0.59 20.82 7.68
C ASN A 55 -2.06 20.91 7.24
N TYR A 56 -2.98 21.13 8.17
CA TYR A 56 -4.43 21.20 7.95
C TYR A 56 -5.03 22.41 8.68
N PRO A 57 -4.84 23.64 8.18
CA PRO A 57 -5.32 24.85 8.87
C PRO A 57 -6.84 24.90 9.08
N SER A 58 -7.62 24.27 8.18
CA SER A 58 -9.08 24.14 8.31
C SER A 58 -9.52 23.01 9.22
N LEU A 59 -8.59 22.14 9.66
CA LEU A 59 -8.86 20.86 10.32
C LEU A 59 -9.73 19.89 9.50
N ASP A 60 -9.92 20.16 8.21
CA ASP A 60 -10.49 19.21 7.25
C ASP A 60 -9.38 18.23 6.84
N ILE A 61 -9.18 17.21 7.67
CA ILE A 61 -8.16 16.19 7.48
C ILE A 61 -8.72 15.11 6.57
N PRO A 62 -8.16 14.90 5.37
CA PRO A 62 -8.64 13.85 4.49
C PRO A 62 -8.37 12.47 5.11
N PHE A 63 -9.22 11.50 4.77
CA PHE A 63 -9.05 10.12 5.23
C PHE A 63 -7.65 9.60 4.87
N HIS A 64 -6.90 9.15 5.88
CA HIS A 64 -5.58 8.59 5.67
C HIS A 64 -5.69 7.24 4.99
N ALA A 65 -5.43 7.25 3.69
CA ALA A 65 -5.47 6.07 2.84
C ALA A 65 -4.36 6.15 1.80
N ARG A 66 -4.10 5.01 1.17
CA ARG A 66 -3.19 4.90 0.02
C ARG A 66 -3.47 5.93 -1.08
N TRP A 67 -4.73 6.36 -1.21
CA TRP A 67 -5.17 7.44 -2.10
C TRP A 67 -4.40 8.75 -1.92
N GLN A 68 -4.06 9.13 -0.68
CA GLN A 68 -3.29 10.35 -0.41
C GLN A 68 -1.87 10.26 -0.99
N HIS A 69 -1.27 9.07 -1.03
CA HIS A 69 0.05 8.88 -1.64
C HIS A 69 0.03 9.02 -3.17
N PHE A 70 -1.09 8.69 -3.83
CA PHE A 70 -1.24 8.97 -5.27
C PHE A 70 -1.32 10.47 -5.57
N ALA A 71 -1.71 11.28 -4.56
CA ALA A 71 -1.83 12.73 -4.64
C ALA A 71 -0.53 13.50 -4.26
N VAL A 72 0.58 12.80 -3.98
CA VAL A 72 1.83 13.43 -3.51
C VAL A 72 2.32 14.53 -4.46
N GLY A 73 2.75 15.66 -3.90
CA GLY A 73 3.15 16.84 -4.67
C GLY A 73 1.97 17.63 -5.26
N GLY A 74 0.75 17.49 -4.70
CA GLY A 74 -0.44 18.24 -5.11
C GLY A 74 -1.05 17.78 -6.43
N ARG A 75 -0.73 16.56 -6.88
CA ARG A 75 -1.16 16.03 -8.18
C ARG A 75 -1.99 14.77 -7.98
N ASP A 76 -3.29 14.84 -8.30
CA ASP A 76 -4.16 13.66 -8.31
C ASP A 76 -3.89 12.79 -9.55
N ARG A 77 -3.02 11.79 -9.38
CA ARG A 77 -2.67 10.83 -10.43
C ARG A 77 -3.79 9.85 -10.74
N TRP A 78 -4.63 9.52 -9.75
CA TRP A 78 -5.78 8.64 -9.98
C TRP A 78 -6.81 9.33 -10.87
N ASP A 79 -7.17 10.57 -10.57
CA ASP A 79 -8.15 11.31 -11.36
C ASP A 79 -7.64 11.59 -12.78
N THR A 80 -6.33 11.80 -12.93
CA THR A 80 -5.66 11.86 -14.25
C THR A 80 -5.84 10.55 -15.01
N LEU A 81 -5.44 9.41 -14.43
CA LEU A 81 -5.61 8.09 -15.04
C LEU A 81 -7.08 7.80 -15.38
N ARG A 82 -8.01 8.11 -14.48
CA ARG A 82 -9.45 7.86 -14.66
C ARG A 82 -10.02 8.61 -15.86
N ARG A 83 -9.57 9.84 -16.12
CA ARG A 83 -9.96 10.61 -17.31
C ARG A 83 -9.35 10.05 -18.60
N GLU A 84 -8.10 9.63 -18.55
CA GLU A 84 -7.35 9.13 -19.71
C GLU A 84 -7.82 7.73 -20.14
N ALA A 85 -8.04 6.83 -19.17
CA ALA A 85 -8.44 5.45 -19.38
C ALA A 85 -9.86 5.29 -19.96
N ARG A 86 -10.70 6.33 -19.86
CA ARG A 86 -12.09 6.36 -20.37
C ARG A 86 -12.86 5.08 -20.04
N PHE A 87 -12.93 4.75 -18.75
CA PHE A 87 -13.72 3.60 -18.29
C PHE A 87 -15.16 3.67 -18.81
N PRO A 88 -15.77 2.54 -19.19
CA PRO A 88 -17.09 2.52 -19.83
C PRO A 88 -18.20 3.05 -18.92
N ASP A 89 -18.07 2.87 -17.60
CA ASP A 89 -18.98 3.39 -16.60
C ASP A 89 -18.28 3.62 -15.25
N ALA A 90 -18.99 4.26 -14.32
CA ALA A 90 -18.49 4.53 -12.97
C ALA A 90 -18.18 3.24 -12.19
N ALA A 91 -18.90 2.14 -12.47
CA ALA A 91 -18.68 0.87 -11.80
C ALA A 91 -17.35 0.22 -12.24
N ALA A 92 -17.00 0.33 -13.52
CA ALA A 92 -15.73 -0.13 -14.07
C ALA A 92 -14.56 0.68 -13.51
N ALA A 93 -14.72 2.00 -13.38
CA ALA A 93 -13.75 2.86 -12.71
C ALA A 93 -13.58 2.47 -11.24
N ALA A 94 -14.66 2.17 -10.52
CA ALA A 94 -14.61 1.70 -9.14
C ALA A 94 -13.87 0.34 -9.02
N ARG A 95 -14.17 -0.63 -9.89
CA ARG A 95 -13.43 -1.91 -9.90
C ARG A 95 -11.93 -1.70 -10.15
N ALA A 96 -11.56 -0.80 -11.06
CA ALA A 96 -10.15 -0.46 -11.32
C ALA A 96 -9.50 0.23 -10.11
N ALA A 97 -10.25 1.07 -9.39
CA ALA A 97 -9.80 1.69 -8.14
C ALA A 97 -9.47 0.64 -7.08
N PHE A 98 -10.34 -0.38 -6.93
CA PHE A 98 -10.09 -1.50 -6.03
C PHE A 98 -8.87 -2.34 -6.43
N ASP A 99 -8.71 -2.63 -7.72
CA ASP A 99 -7.52 -3.32 -8.22
C ASP A 99 -6.24 -2.56 -7.81
N LEU A 100 -6.18 -1.27 -8.14
CA LEU A 100 -5.03 -0.40 -7.88
C LEU A 100 -4.73 -0.30 -6.38
N VAL A 101 -5.73 0.00 -5.55
CA VAL A 101 -5.47 0.26 -4.14
C VAL A 101 -5.04 -1.00 -3.40
N ILE A 102 -5.64 -2.15 -3.69
CA ILE A 102 -5.30 -3.43 -3.05
C ILE A 102 -3.87 -3.84 -3.41
N LEU A 103 -3.53 -3.83 -4.71
CA LEU A 103 -2.17 -4.21 -5.13
C LEU A 103 -1.14 -3.22 -4.58
N SER A 104 -1.46 -1.92 -4.57
CA SER A 104 -0.53 -0.87 -4.15
C SER A 104 -0.25 -0.95 -2.65
N VAL A 105 -1.24 -1.25 -1.82
CA VAL A 105 -1.05 -1.47 -0.37
C VAL A 105 -0.19 -2.70 -0.11
N LEU A 106 -0.41 -3.81 -0.81
CA LEU A 106 0.41 -5.02 -0.64
C LEU A 106 1.89 -4.80 -1.03
N LEU A 107 2.16 -3.88 -1.95
CA LEU A 107 3.51 -3.50 -2.35
C LEU A 107 4.20 -2.54 -1.37
N ASP A 108 3.46 -1.96 -0.42
CA ASP A 108 3.94 -1.01 0.58
C ASP A 108 4.59 -1.67 1.80
N ALA A 109 5.52 -2.61 1.56
CA ALA A 109 6.19 -3.38 2.60
C ALA A 109 7.56 -2.80 3.02
N GLY A 110 7.68 -1.47 3.09
CA GLY A 110 8.91 -0.75 3.43
C GLY A 110 9.98 -0.78 2.32
N ALA A 111 10.34 0.38 1.77
CA ALA A 111 11.24 0.46 0.61
C ALA A 111 12.74 0.31 0.95
N GLY A 112 13.09 0.44 2.23
CA GLY A 112 14.46 0.73 2.65
C GLY A 112 14.80 2.23 2.48
N PRO A 113 15.93 2.69 3.05
CA PRO A 113 16.30 4.10 3.04
C PRO A 113 16.84 4.59 1.69
N ASP A 114 17.32 3.68 0.82
CA ASP A 114 18.08 4.02 -0.38
C ASP A 114 17.23 4.05 -1.65
N TRP A 115 16.18 3.24 -1.72
CA TRP A 115 15.34 3.15 -2.91
C TRP A 115 14.67 4.48 -3.27
N ARG A 116 14.67 4.82 -4.56
CA ARG A 116 14.01 6.00 -5.13
C ARG A 116 13.21 5.63 -6.38
N TYR A 117 12.05 6.25 -6.56
CA TYR A 117 11.29 6.24 -7.80
C TYR A 117 11.43 7.57 -8.51
N ARG A 118 11.60 7.54 -9.84
CA ARG A 118 11.65 8.74 -10.68
C ARG A 118 10.42 8.74 -11.56
N GLU A 119 9.50 9.65 -11.30
CA GLU A 119 8.29 9.79 -12.09
C GLU A 119 8.64 10.39 -13.46
N ALA A 120 8.31 9.68 -14.54
CA ALA A 120 8.65 10.12 -15.89
C ALA A 120 7.94 11.43 -16.28
N ALA A 121 6.68 11.59 -15.88
CA ALA A 121 5.84 12.73 -16.27
C ALA A 121 6.32 14.08 -15.67
N THR A 122 6.98 14.05 -14.52
CA THR A 122 7.37 15.27 -13.77
C THR A 122 8.87 15.38 -13.52
N GLY A 123 9.61 14.27 -13.67
CA GLY A 123 11.01 14.16 -13.24
C GLY A 123 11.20 14.07 -11.72
N ALA A 124 10.12 14.11 -10.93
CA ALA A 124 10.17 14.08 -9.47
C ALA A 124 10.80 12.78 -8.97
N VAL A 125 11.60 12.91 -7.91
CA VAL A 125 12.21 11.76 -7.22
C VAL A 125 11.48 11.55 -5.91
N LEU A 126 10.82 10.41 -5.81
CA LEU A 126 10.01 10.00 -4.66
C LEU A 126 10.68 8.82 -3.96
N ALA A 127 10.39 8.63 -2.68
CA ALA A 127 10.95 7.56 -1.86
C ALA A 127 9.85 6.99 -0.96
N ARG A 128 10.18 5.92 -0.21
CA ARG A 128 9.30 5.32 0.80
C ARG A 128 7.91 4.99 0.24
N SER A 129 6.88 5.14 1.06
CA SER A 129 5.50 4.76 0.73
C SER A 129 4.92 5.59 -0.41
N GLU A 130 5.27 6.87 -0.53
CA GLU A 130 4.85 7.74 -1.62
C GLU A 130 5.45 7.29 -2.96
N GLY A 131 6.75 7.00 -2.98
CA GLY A 131 7.40 6.47 -4.18
C GLY A 131 6.81 5.12 -4.60
N LEU A 132 6.55 4.21 -3.65
CA LEU A 132 5.92 2.92 -3.93
C LEU A 132 4.49 3.09 -4.46
N ALA A 133 3.75 4.09 -3.98
CA ALA A 133 2.41 4.39 -4.46
C ALA A 133 2.45 4.83 -5.92
N VAL A 134 3.30 5.81 -6.25
CA VAL A 134 3.41 6.31 -7.64
C VAL A 134 3.96 5.22 -8.57
N ALA A 135 4.98 4.46 -8.16
CA ALA A 135 5.52 3.36 -8.98
C ALA A 135 4.47 2.28 -9.30
N SER A 136 3.66 1.89 -8.30
CA SER A 136 2.58 0.92 -8.51
C SER A 136 1.45 1.47 -9.36
N LEU A 137 1.12 2.77 -9.23
CA LEU A 137 0.14 3.44 -10.08
C LEU A 137 0.62 3.50 -11.53
N ASP A 138 1.86 3.88 -11.78
CA ASP A 138 2.41 3.99 -13.14
C ASP A 138 2.49 2.61 -13.83
N ALA A 139 2.91 1.57 -13.09
CA ALA A 139 2.89 0.19 -13.57
C ALA A 139 1.46 -0.31 -13.85
N PHE A 140 0.48 0.13 -13.06
CA PHE A 140 -0.94 -0.19 -13.26
C PHE A 140 -1.52 0.54 -14.48
N ALA A 141 -1.26 1.83 -14.60
CA ALA A 141 -1.72 2.68 -15.70
C ALA A 141 -1.24 2.16 -17.07
N THR A 142 -0.04 1.57 -17.10
CA THR A 142 0.56 0.98 -18.32
C THR A 142 0.19 -0.49 -18.56
N GLY A 143 -0.73 -1.04 -17.77
CA GLY A 143 -1.21 -2.42 -17.95
C GLY A 143 -0.26 -3.51 -17.43
N GLY A 144 0.73 -3.17 -16.61
CA GLY A 144 1.72 -4.12 -16.08
C GLY A 144 1.11 -5.29 -15.29
N PHE A 145 -0.08 -5.09 -14.72
CA PHE A 145 -0.84 -6.08 -13.95
C PHE A 145 -2.04 -6.67 -14.70
N ALA A 146 -2.30 -6.24 -15.94
CA ALA A 146 -3.41 -6.75 -16.75
C ALA A 146 -2.99 -7.93 -17.63
N ALA A 147 -3.94 -8.83 -17.90
CA ALA A 147 -3.70 -9.99 -18.76
C ALA A 147 -3.48 -9.60 -20.23
N ASP A 148 -4.05 -8.48 -20.66
CA ASP A 148 -3.86 -7.90 -22.01
C ASP A 148 -2.60 -7.03 -22.12
N GLY A 149 -1.92 -6.77 -21.00
CA GLY A 149 -0.72 -5.93 -20.94
C GLY A 149 -0.96 -4.45 -21.25
N ALA A 150 -2.20 -3.97 -21.26
CA ALA A 150 -2.54 -2.61 -21.67
C ALA A 150 -3.60 -1.94 -20.78
N SER A 151 -4.59 -2.70 -20.29
CA SER A 151 -5.68 -2.12 -19.52
C SER A 151 -5.26 -1.71 -18.10
N PRO A 152 -5.75 -0.60 -17.54
CA PRO A 152 -5.51 -0.22 -16.15
C PRO A 152 -6.40 -1.05 -15.21
N ARG A 153 -6.03 -2.33 -15.06
CA ARG A 153 -6.66 -3.34 -14.20
C ARG A 153 -5.61 -4.32 -13.70
N ALA A 154 -5.96 -5.11 -12.67
CA ALA A 154 -5.10 -6.18 -12.16
C ALA A 154 -5.79 -7.54 -12.28
N ASP A 155 -5.37 -8.37 -13.23
CA ASP A 155 -6.00 -9.66 -13.47
C ASP A 155 -5.33 -10.76 -12.64
N ALA A 156 -6.14 -11.61 -12.02
CA ALA A 156 -5.66 -12.73 -11.20
C ALA A 156 -4.66 -13.61 -11.97
N ALA A 157 -4.95 -13.89 -13.25
CA ALA A 157 -4.09 -14.70 -14.11
C ALA A 157 -2.74 -14.03 -14.44
N ARG A 158 -2.68 -12.69 -14.45
CA ARG A 158 -1.43 -11.95 -14.64
C ARG A 158 -0.64 -11.85 -13.34
N LEU A 159 -1.32 -11.50 -12.25
CA LEU A 159 -0.74 -11.44 -10.91
C LEU A 159 -0.09 -12.76 -10.50
N GLY A 160 -0.75 -13.90 -10.77
CA GLY A 160 -0.23 -15.24 -10.52
C GLY A 160 1.08 -15.59 -11.24
N ARG A 161 1.50 -14.78 -12.22
CA ARG A 161 2.71 -14.98 -13.02
C ARG A 161 3.76 -13.88 -12.85
N ILE A 162 3.54 -12.90 -11.98
CA ILE A 162 4.52 -11.83 -11.77
C ILE A 162 5.80 -12.38 -11.14
N THR A 163 6.92 -12.06 -11.77
CA THR A 163 8.28 -12.33 -11.31
C THR A 163 8.86 -11.15 -10.55
N ALA A 164 9.85 -11.40 -9.69
CA ALA A 164 10.60 -10.34 -9.05
C ALA A 164 11.32 -9.45 -10.07
N ALA A 165 11.82 -10.02 -11.18
CA ALA A 165 12.48 -9.25 -12.24
C ALA A 165 11.53 -8.27 -12.96
N GLU A 166 10.29 -8.67 -13.23
CA GLU A 166 9.27 -7.76 -13.77
C GLU A 166 8.93 -6.65 -12.77
N LEU A 167 8.73 -7.02 -11.50
CA LEU A 167 8.44 -6.06 -10.45
C LEU A 167 9.61 -5.09 -10.23
N ALA A 168 10.86 -5.55 -10.32
CA ALA A 168 12.05 -4.69 -10.27
C ALA A 168 12.00 -3.64 -11.38
N ARG A 169 11.67 -4.01 -12.61
CA ARG A 169 11.54 -3.04 -13.71
C ARG A 169 10.46 -2.01 -13.43
N MET A 170 9.27 -2.45 -12.99
CA MET A 170 8.16 -1.55 -12.62
C MET A 170 8.55 -0.58 -11.50
N MET A 171 9.34 -1.05 -10.53
CA MET A 171 9.78 -0.28 -9.36
C MET A 171 11.13 0.44 -9.59
N GLN A 172 11.70 0.36 -10.79
CA GLN A 172 13.06 0.84 -11.10
C GLN A 172 14.16 0.31 -10.16
N ALA A 173 13.98 -0.89 -9.61
CA ALA A 173 14.90 -1.48 -8.64
C ALA A 173 16.06 -2.20 -9.34
N GLY A 174 17.26 -2.05 -8.79
CA GLY A 174 18.49 -2.69 -9.28
C GLY A 174 19.67 -2.44 -8.35
N PRO A 175 20.90 -2.84 -8.72
CA PRO A 175 22.08 -2.71 -7.84
C PRO A 175 22.35 -1.27 -7.36
N GLY A 176 22.10 -0.27 -8.20
CA GLY A 176 22.23 1.15 -7.85
C GLY A 176 20.98 1.80 -7.25
N ASN A 177 19.89 1.04 -7.08
CA ASN A 177 18.63 1.51 -6.54
C ASN A 177 17.90 0.34 -5.84
N PRO A 178 18.44 -0.18 -4.72
CA PRO A 178 17.99 -1.45 -4.16
C PRO A 178 16.63 -1.31 -3.47
N LEU A 179 15.65 -2.15 -3.85
CA LEU A 179 14.37 -2.27 -3.16
C LEU A 179 14.37 -3.52 -2.27
N VAL A 180 14.33 -3.34 -0.96
CA VAL A 180 14.31 -4.44 0.02
C VAL A 180 13.05 -5.28 -0.14
N GLY A 181 13.16 -6.61 -0.11
CA GLY A 181 11.99 -7.51 -0.07
C GLY A 181 11.24 -7.66 -1.40
N LEU A 182 11.93 -7.53 -2.54
CA LEU A 182 11.34 -7.65 -3.87
C LEU A 182 10.72 -9.03 -4.13
N GLU A 183 11.42 -10.10 -3.76
CA GLU A 183 10.90 -11.48 -3.90
C GLU A 183 9.63 -11.71 -3.09
N GLY A 184 9.62 -11.21 -1.84
CA GLY A 184 8.45 -11.28 -0.97
C GLY A 184 7.24 -10.56 -1.57
N ARG A 185 7.44 -9.39 -2.18
CA ARG A 185 6.38 -8.66 -2.89
C ARG A 185 5.84 -9.41 -4.10
N ALA A 186 6.72 -9.95 -4.94
CA ALA A 186 6.30 -10.74 -6.10
C ALA A 186 5.52 -11.99 -5.66
N ALA A 187 6.00 -12.69 -4.63
CA ALA A 187 5.28 -13.83 -4.04
C ALA A 187 3.90 -13.44 -3.48
N LEU A 188 3.80 -12.28 -2.81
CA LEU A 188 2.53 -11.77 -2.29
C LEU A 188 1.53 -11.46 -3.42
N LEU A 189 1.97 -10.86 -4.52
CA LEU A 189 1.12 -10.63 -5.69
C LEU A 189 0.68 -11.93 -6.34
N ARG A 190 1.56 -12.94 -6.45
CA ARG A 190 1.18 -14.26 -6.97
C ARG A 190 0.11 -14.92 -6.11
N ARG A 191 0.29 -14.90 -4.78
CA ARG A 191 -0.71 -15.42 -3.82
C ARG A 191 -2.04 -14.67 -3.89
N LEU A 192 -2.01 -13.35 -4.11
CA LEU A 192 -3.23 -12.58 -4.38
C LEU A 192 -3.92 -13.11 -5.64
N GLY A 193 -3.18 -13.27 -6.75
CA GLY A 193 -3.71 -13.82 -8.00
C GLY A 193 -4.35 -15.20 -7.81
N GLU A 194 -3.66 -16.11 -7.14
CA GLU A 194 -4.17 -17.46 -6.82
C GLU A 194 -5.45 -17.40 -5.97
N THR A 195 -5.47 -16.57 -4.92
CA THR A 195 -6.61 -16.41 -4.02
C THR A 195 -7.84 -15.87 -4.76
N VAL A 196 -7.63 -14.83 -5.58
CA VAL A 196 -8.70 -14.20 -6.37
C VAL A 196 -9.24 -15.17 -7.43
N ALA A 197 -8.36 -15.93 -8.09
CA ALA A 197 -8.76 -16.94 -9.08
C ALA A 197 -9.54 -18.10 -8.44
N ALA A 198 -9.21 -18.50 -7.20
CA ALA A 198 -9.88 -19.58 -6.48
C ALA A 198 -11.29 -19.22 -5.98
N ALA A 199 -11.66 -17.93 -5.95
CA ALA A 199 -12.94 -17.45 -5.45
C ALA A 199 -13.75 -16.64 -6.51
N PRO A 200 -14.07 -17.22 -7.68
CA PRO A 200 -14.71 -16.50 -8.78
C PRO A 200 -16.12 -15.99 -8.44
N ARG A 201 -16.83 -16.65 -7.51
CA ARG A 201 -18.13 -16.17 -7.03
C ARG A 201 -18.05 -14.79 -6.36
N ILE A 202 -16.89 -14.44 -5.81
CA ILE A 202 -16.62 -13.15 -5.17
C ILE A 202 -15.95 -12.19 -6.17
N PHE A 203 -14.93 -12.66 -6.90
CA PHE A 203 -14.03 -11.79 -7.67
C PHE A 203 -14.27 -11.76 -9.19
N ALA A 204 -15.21 -12.54 -9.71
CA ALA A 204 -15.52 -12.61 -11.15
C ALA A 204 -17.03 -12.39 -11.41
N ARG A 205 -17.65 -11.46 -10.65
CA ARG A 205 -19.10 -11.21 -10.72
C ARG A 205 -19.54 -10.50 -12.00
N ARG A 206 -18.62 -9.84 -12.71
CA ARG A 206 -18.92 -9.02 -13.90
C ARG A 206 -18.03 -9.36 -15.09
N ASP A 207 -16.75 -9.58 -14.84
CA ASP A 207 -15.72 -9.91 -15.82
C ASP A 207 -14.76 -10.97 -15.25
N GLY A 208 -13.55 -11.10 -15.81
CA GLY A 208 -12.54 -12.04 -15.33
C GLY A 208 -12.10 -11.80 -13.87
N PRO A 209 -11.59 -12.83 -13.18
CA PRO A 209 -11.21 -12.73 -11.77
C PRO A 209 -10.14 -11.66 -11.55
N ARG A 210 -10.46 -10.70 -10.69
CA ARG A 210 -9.60 -9.57 -10.31
C ARG A 210 -9.94 -9.08 -8.89
N PRO A 211 -9.00 -8.46 -8.16
CA PRO A 211 -9.29 -7.94 -6.81
C PRO A 211 -10.54 -7.06 -6.78
N GLY A 212 -10.71 -6.17 -7.75
CA GLY A 212 -11.85 -5.27 -7.86
C GLY A 212 -13.20 -5.91 -8.19
N GLY A 213 -13.25 -7.21 -8.50
CA GLY A 213 -14.51 -7.92 -8.74
C GLY A 213 -15.41 -8.04 -7.51
N LEU A 214 -14.90 -7.68 -6.33
CA LEU A 214 -15.66 -7.53 -5.09
C LEU A 214 -16.70 -6.39 -5.12
N PHE A 215 -16.57 -5.45 -6.05
CA PHE A 215 -17.53 -4.36 -6.30
C PHE A 215 -18.54 -4.72 -7.42
#